data_AF-A0A963FLV3-F1
#
_entry.id   AF-A0A963FLV3-F1
#
_cell.length_a   1.000
_cell.length_b   1.000
_cell.length_c   1.000
_cell.angle_alpha   90.00
_cell.angle_beta   90.00
_cell.angle_gamma   90.00
#
_symmetry.space_group_name_H-M   'P 1'
#
loop_
_entity.id
_entity.type
_entity.pdbx_description
1 polymer ?
#
loop_
_entity_poly.entity_id
_entity_poly.type
_entity_poly.pdbx_seq_one_letter_code
_entity_poly.pdbx_strand_id
1 'polypeptide(L)'
;MSNDDDPQRPFARRYVGTEQSLDKSEQIASKLGFTMDREAVRHQARDLLSLYFSDIQKALPAICQHITFDDFATEHMDVFAHHADGQPGVFFDQHFSQWNFRINTTIVIFAFFDLTHSQMQDLGELLEKQLMQWHDPLMHEALREEEWPWVDGFVEAMPLANALSLAMDVFAMCHEIAHHHLKHLDVDMAIQHELEADALAYEFFLILQEKADRLQYAKLDAKVLVAPCLSFGYVDLLERWSAQQGGLQQVPESLTHPRGTQRRKALMDRYAHRWSAGARELYDVLNECLEDFSRGLGIAHIG
;
A
#
# COMPACT_ATOMS: atom_id res chain seq x y z
N MET A 1 -25.58 8.74 6.19
CA MET A 1 -25.67 8.27 7.59
C MET A 1 -24.30 7.66 7.88
N SER A 2 -23.60 8.13 8.91
CA SER A 2 -22.28 7.60 9.26
C SER A 2 -22.46 6.17 9.78
N ASN A 3 -21.85 5.19 9.12
CA ASN A 3 -21.81 3.78 9.52
C ASN A 3 -20.90 3.53 10.75
N ASP A 4 -20.52 4.59 11.49
CA ASP A 4 -19.56 4.50 12.59
C ASP A 4 -20.13 3.74 13.81
N ASP A 5 -21.45 3.54 13.86
CA ASP A 5 -22.17 2.82 14.93
C ASP A 5 -23.05 1.69 14.36
N ASP A 6 -22.54 0.83 13.48
CA ASP A 6 -23.23 -0.43 13.15
C ASP A 6 -22.98 -1.47 14.27
N PRO A 7 -23.97 -1.79 15.13
CA PRO A 7 -23.81 -2.76 16.20
C PRO A 7 -23.51 -4.19 15.70
N GLN A 8 -23.60 -4.46 14.39
CA GLN A 8 -23.23 -5.73 13.79
C GLN A 8 -21.73 -5.87 13.48
N ARG A 9 -20.94 -4.79 13.54
CA ARG A 9 -19.49 -4.80 13.25
C ARG A 9 -18.68 -4.17 14.42
N PRO A 10 -18.69 -4.76 15.63
CA PRO A 10 -18.09 -4.17 16.83
C PRO A 10 -16.58 -3.91 16.76
N PHE A 11 -15.89 -4.48 15.76
CA PHE A 11 -14.45 -4.34 15.54
C PHE A 11 -14.09 -3.48 14.32
N ALA A 12 -15.05 -3.10 13.47
CA ALA A 12 -14.79 -2.25 12.31
C ALA A 12 -14.81 -0.78 12.73
N ARG A 13 -13.64 -0.15 12.81
CA ARG A 13 -13.54 1.29 13.11
C ARG A 13 -12.87 2.02 11.96
N ARG A 14 -13.40 3.17 11.59
CA ARG A 14 -12.70 4.08 10.68
C ARG A 14 -11.72 4.92 11.46
N TYR A 15 -10.50 5.04 10.94
CA TYR A 15 -9.57 6.03 11.43
C TYR A 15 -10.07 7.43 11.13
N VAL A 16 -9.89 8.30 12.12
CA VAL A 16 -10.23 9.71 12.04
C VAL A 16 -9.01 10.52 12.44
N GLY A 17 -8.77 11.63 11.74
CA GLY A 17 -7.72 12.57 12.12
C GLY A 17 -8.02 13.17 13.50
N THR A 18 -7.17 12.87 14.48
CA THR A 18 -7.19 13.55 15.79
C THR A 18 -6.59 14.94 15.65
N GLU A 19 -6.89 15.86 16.58
CA GLU A 19 -6.26 17.19 16.58
C GLU A 19 -4.73 17.12 16.65
N GLN A 20 -4.18 16.16 17.41
CA GLN A 20 -2.73 15.95 17.44
C GLN A 20 -2.17 15.52 16.08
N SER A 21 -2.87 14.64 15.34
CA SER A 21 -2.44 14.26 14.00
C SER A 21 -2.53 15.43 13.02
N LEU A 22 -3.57 16.26 13.12
CA LEU A 22 -3.72 17.46 12.30
C LEU A 22 -2.64 18.50 12.61
N ASP A 23 -2.26 18.68 13.87
CA ASP A 23 -1.13 19.55 14.26
C ASP A 23 0.19 19.05 13.65
N LYS A 24 0.43 17.74 13.72
CA LYS A 24 1.59 17.09 13.08
C LYS A 24 1.57 17.27 11.55
N SER A 25 0.42 17.10 10.89
CA SER A 25 0.27 17.33 9.45
C SER A 25 0.51 18.80 9.05
N GLU A 26 0.05 19.75 9.86
CA GLU A 26 0.28 21.18 9.62
C GLU A 26 1.76 21.55 9.78
N GLN A 27 2.46 20.93 10.74
CA GLN A 27 3.91 21.08 10.89
C GLN A 27 4.66 20.56 9.66
N ILE A 28 4.33 19.35 9.17
CA ILE A 28 4.88 18.79 7.93
C ILE A 28 4.64 19.74 6.75
N ALA A 29 3.39 20.19 6.57
CA ALA A 29 3.02 21.08 5.49
C ALA A 29 3.81 22.38 5.55
N SER A 30 3.95 22.98 6.73
CA SER A 30 4.74 24.19 6.93
C SER A 30 6.21 24.00 6.59
N LYS A 31 6.82 22.87 6.97
CA LYS A 31 8.23 22.58 6.63
C LYS A 31 8.43 22.39 5.12
N LEU A 32 7.43 21.85 4.43
CA LEU A 32 7.43 21.71 2.97
C LEU A 32 7.02 22.98 2.22
N GLY A 33 6.68 24.06 2.94
CA GLY A 33 6.24 25.32 2.32
C GLY A 33 4.81 25.28 1.75
N PHE A 34 3.99 24.32 2.18
CA PHE A 34 2.58 24.22 1.81
C PHE A 34 1.68 24.89 2.85
N THR A 35 0.56 25.43 2.39
CA THR A 35 -0.54 25.85 3.27
C THR A 35 -1.53 24.70 3.40
N MET A 36 -1.86 24.32 4.63
CA MET A 36 -2.82 23.26 4.91
C MET A 36 -4.22 23.83 5.15
N ASP A 37 -5.22 23.35 4.43
CA ASP A 37 -6.63 23.52 4.83
C ASP A 37 -7.00 22.41 5.81
N ARG A 38 -7.06 22.76 7.09
CA ARG A 38 -7.26 21.79 8.17
C ARG A 38 -8.60 21.06 8.10
N GLU A 39 -9.66 21.72 7.65
CA GLU A 39 -10.98 21.09 7.53
C GLU A 39 -11.00 20.14 6.33
N ALA A 40 -10.42 20.56 5.20
CA ALA A 40 -10.27 19.69 4.04
C ALA A 40 -9.44 18.44 4.36
N VAL A 41 -8.32 18.59 5.08
CA VAL A 41 -7.48 17.47 5.52
C VAL A 41 -8.23 16.56 6.49
N ARG A 42 -9.02 17.11 7.42
CA ARG A 42 -9.85 16.31 8.33
C ARG A 42 -10.85 15.44 7.57
N HIS A 43 -11.53 16.01 6.58
CA HIS A 43 -12.45 15.26 5.73
C HIS A 43 -11.71 14.20 4.90
N GLN A 44 -10.57 14.55 4.31
CA GLN A 44 -9.78 13.61 3.51
C GLN A 44 -9.25 12.46 4.37
N ALA A 45 -8.74 12.72 5.57
CA ALA A 45 -8.22 11.69 6.47
C ALA A 45 -9.28 10.63 6.84
N ARG A 46 -10.56 11.02 6.89
CA ARG A 46 -11.67 10.09 7.17
C ARG A 46 -12.03 9.22 5.97
N ASP A 47 -11.98 9.78 4.76
CA ASP A 47 -12.57 9.17 3.57
C ASP A 47 -11.54 8.89 2.45
N LEU A 48 -10.24 8.92 2.75
CA LEU A 48 -9.17 8.93 1.74
C LEU A 48 -9.27 7.78 0.74
N LEU A 49 -9.45 6.55 1.23
CA LEU A 49 -9.55 5.37 0.37
C LEU A 49 -10.85 5.38 -0.45
N SER A 50 -11.97 5.80 0.17
CA SER A 50 -13.24 6.02 -0.54
C SER A 50 -13.11 7.09 -1.64
N LEU A 51 -12.31 8.14 -1.42
CA LEU A 51 -12.00 9.18 -2.41
C LEU A 51 -11.13 8.63 -3.56
N TYR A 52 -10.16 7.75 -3.28
CA TYR A 52 -9.40 7.05 -4.31
C TYR A 52 -10.28 6.14 -5.15
N PHE A 53 -11.14 5.34 -4.51
CA PHE A 53 -12.08 4.47 -5.20
C PHE A 53 -13.06 5.26 -6.09
N SER A 54 -13.55 6.41 -5.62
CA SER A 54 -14.39 7.30 -6.43
C SER A 54 -13.68 7.75 -7.71
N ASP A 55 -12.39 8.05 -7.64
CA ASP A 55 -11.60 8.41 -8.82
C ASP A 55 -11.34 7.21 -9.75
N ILE A 56 -11.15 6.00 -9.20
CA ILE A 56 -11.10 4.76 -9.98
C ILE A 56 -12.42 4.56 -10.75
N GLN A 57 -13.58 4.75 -10.11
CA GLN A 57 -14.88 4.66 -10.76
C GLN A 57 -15.05 5.68 -11.90
N LYS A 58 -14.57 6.91 -11.71
CA LYS A 58 -14.56 7.94 -12.77
C LYS A 58 -13.65 7.55 -13.94
N ALA A 59 -12.51 6.92 -13.67
CA ALA A 59 -11.58 6.47 -14.70
C ALA A 59 -12.10 5.24 -15.46
N LEU A 60 -12.83 4.34 -14.78
CA LEU A 60 -13.24 3.02 -15.27
C LEU A 60 -14.77 2.79 -15.13
N PRO A 61 -15.64 3.68 -15.66
CA PRO A 61 -17.07 3.65 -15.37
C PRO A 61 -17.75 2.37 -15.86
N ALA A 62 -17.36 1.84 -17.03
CA ALA A 62 -17.92 0.61 -17.58
C ALA A 62 -17.60 -0.66 -16.76
N ILE A 63 -16.59 -0.59 -15.89
CA ILE A 63 -16.10 -1.73 -15.11
C ILE A 63 -16.60 -1.63 -13.67
N CYS A 64 -16.57 -0.42 -13.09
CA CYS A 64 -16.74 -0.22 -11.65
C CYS A 64 -18.13 0.31 -11.25
N GLN A 65 -19.03 0.62 -12.19
CA GLN A 65 -20.31 1.30 -11.89
C GLN A 65 -21.23 0.57 -10.89
N HIS A 66 -21.04 -0.74 -10.69
CA HIS A 66 -21.84 -1.56 -9.78
C HIS A 66 -21.04 -2.09 -8.59
N ILE A 67 -19.74 -1.78 -8.52
CA ILE A 67 -18.87 -2.25 -7.44
C ILE A 67 -18.98 -1.26 -6.28
N THR A 68 -19.39 -1.77 -5.14
CA THR A 68 -19.42 -1.04 -3.86
C THR A 68 -18.03 -1.02 -3.22
N PHE A 69 -17.80 -0.09 -2.30
CA PHE A 69 -16.51 0.03 -1.63
C PHE A 69 -16.71 0.29 -0.15
N ASP A 70 -16.02 -0.52 0.65
CA ASP A 70 -16.02 -0.45 2.11
C ASP A 70 -14.58 -0.31 2.59
N ASP A 71 -14.30 0.71 3.39
CA ASP A 71 -13.03 0.89 4.08
C ASP A 71 -13.22 1.09 5.59
N PHE A 72 -12.55 0.24 6.37
CA PHE A 72 -12.45 0.31 7.82
C PHE A 72 -11.21 -0.45 8.29
N ALA A 73 -10.77 -0.20 9.51
CA ALA A 73 -9.69 -0.94 10.15
C ALA A 73 -10.25 -2.19 10.84
N THR A 74 -9.60 -3.33 10.63
CA THR A 74 -9.90 -4.61 11.28
C THR A 74 -8.68 -5.15 12.03
N GLU A 75 -8.78 -6.35 12.59
CA GLU A 75 -7.66 -7.04 13.24
C GLU A 75 -6.69 -7.70 12.24
N HIS A 76 -6.91 -7.51 10.93
CA HIS A 76 -6.12 -8.07 9.84
C HIS A 76 -5.72 -6.98 8.83
N MET A 77 -4.72 -7.25 7.99
CA MET A 77 -4.33 -6.37 6.87
C MET A 77 -4.74 -6.98 5.54
N ASP A 78 -6.03 -6.86 5.23
CA ASP A 78 -6.59 -7.49 4.03
C ASP A 78 -7.19 -6.47 3.06
N VAL A 79 -7.07 -6.77 1.79
CA VAL A 79 -7.81 -6.13 0.71
C VAL A 79 -8.43 -7.27 -0.10
N PHE A 80 -9.75 -7.25 -0.30
CA PHE A 80 -10.42 -8.36 -0.98
C PHE A 80 -11.69 -7.96 -1.71
N ALA A 81 -11.95 -8.64 -2.81
CA ALA A 81 -13.22 -8.66 -3.51
C ALA A 81 -14.24 -9.54 -2.77
N HIS A 82 -15.47 -9.08 -2.64
CA HIS A 82 -16.56 -9.85 -2.03
C HIS A 82 -17.91 -9.60 -2.72
N HIS A 83 -18.92 -10.40 -2.35
CA HIS A 83 -20.32 -10.14 -2.66
C HIS A 83 -21.08 -9.85 -1.36
N ALA A 84 -21.61 -8.65 -1.20
CA ALA A 84 -22.49 -8.28 -0.08
C ALA A 84 -23.90 -8.05 -0.61
N ASP A 85 -24.90 -8.75 -0.06
CA ASP A 85 -26.30 -8.70 -0.50
C ASP A 85 -26.49 -8.86 -2.03
N GLY A 86 -25.64 -9.70 -2.64
CA GLY A 86 -25.64 -9.97 -4.08
C GLY A 86 -25.06 -8.84 -4.95
N GLN A 87 -24.46 -7.81 -4.34
CA GLN A 87 -23.71 -6.77 -5.05
C GLN A 87 -22.20 -7.01 -4.94
N PRO A 88 -21.43 -6.82 -6.02
CA PRO A 88 -19.98 -6.88 -5.96
C PRO A 88 -19.46 -5.73 -5.09
N GLY A 89 -18.47 -6.03 -4.26
CA GLY A 89 -17.84 -5.07 -3.36
C GLY A 89 -16.34 -5.28 -3.29
N VAL A 90 -15.62 -4.21 -2.97
CA VAL A 90 -14.21 -4.24 -2.61
C VAL A 90 -14.11 -3.76 -1.17
N PHE A 91 -13.51 -4.59 -0.32
CA PHE A 91 -13.11 -4.20 1.01
C PHE A 91 -11.63 -3.81 1.02
N PHE A 92 -11.30 -2.74 1.74
CA PHE A 92 -9.92 -2.30 1.92
C PHE A 92 -9.64 -1.99 3.40
N ASP A 93 -8.71 -2.73 4.01
CA ASP A 93 -8.28 -2.46 5.37
C ASP A 93 -7.39 -1.21 5.47
N GLN A 94 -7.75 -0.28 6.35
CA GLN A 94 -6.98 0.95 6.53
C GLN A 94 -5.57 0.71 7.13
N HIS A 95 -5.34 -0.41 7.83
CA HIS A 95 -4.00 -0.80 8.29
C HIS A 95 -3.07 -1.14 7.12
N PHE A 96 -3.58 -1.70 6.02
CA PHE A 96 -2.77 -2.00 4.84
C PHE A 96 -2.22 -0.71 4.21
N SER A 97 -3.05 0.33 4.07
CA SER A 97 -2.62 1.64 3.56
C SER A 97 -1.59 2.30 4.49
N GLN A 98 -1.79 2.21 5.81
CA GLN A 98 -0.81 2.69 6.78
C GLN A 98 0.52 1.93 6.66
N TRP A 99 0.47 0.60 6.56
CA TRP A 99 1.66 -0.23 6.40
C TRP A 99 2.46 0.14 5.14
N ASN A 100 1.78 0.33 4.00
CA ASN A 100 2.41 0.84 2.79
C ASN A 100 3.12 2.18 3.03
N PHE A 101 2.47 3.13 3.69
CA PHE A 101 3.07 4.45 3.99
C PHE A 101 4.29 4.37 4.89
N ARG A 102 4.26 3.50 5.90
CA ARG A 102 5.34 3.30 6.86
C ARG A 102 6.57 2.71 6.21
N ILE A 103 6.39 1.62 5.46
CA ILE A 103 7.48 0.98 4.73
C ILE A 103 8.06 1.93 3.68
N ASN A 104 7.21 2.60 2.89
CA ASN A 104 7.68 3.58 1.92
C ASN A 104 8.47 4.72 2.57
N THR A 105 8.05 5.19 3.75
CA THR A 105 8.79 6.21 4.52
C THR A 105 10.19 5.73 4.87
N THR A 106 10.29 4.56 5.51
CA THR A 106 11.57 3.96 5.92
C THR A 106 12.51 3.76 4.73
N ILE A 107 12.01 3.20 3.63
CA ILE A 107 12.83 2.89 2.46
C ILE A 107 13.26 4.16 1.73
N VAL A 108 12.37 5.15 1.56
CA VAL A 108 12.73 6.41 0.90
C VAL A 108 13.77 7.18 1.70
N ILE A 109 13.66 7.22 3.04
CA ILE A 109 14.67 7.85 3.90
C ILE A 109 16.02 7.13 3.73
N PHE A 110 16.01 5.80 3.79
CA PHE A 110 17.22 5.00 3.63
C PHE A 110 17.88 5.19 2.25
N ALA A 111 17.08 5.29 1.19
CA ALA A 111 17.55 5.36 -0.18
C ALA A 111 18.17 6.72 -0.57
N PHE A 112 17.62 7.82 -0.05
CA PHE A 112 17.90 9.15 -0.60
C PHE A 112 18.56 10.13 0.37
N PHE A 113 18.86 9.71 1.59
CA PHE A 113 19.49 10.57 2.59
C PHE A 113 20.80 10.00 3.11
N ASP A 114 21.74 10.90 3.39
CA ASP A 114 23.01 10.54 4.01
C ASP A 114 22.80 10.23 5.49
N LEU A 115 22.69 8.95 5.81
CA LEU A 115 22.46 8.46 7.17
C LEU A 115 23.76 8.06 7.86
N THR A 116 23.85 8.35 9.16
CA THR A 116 24.90 7.78 10.02
C THR A 116 24.66 6.27 10.22
N HIS A 117 25.70 5.54 10.63
CA HIS A 117 25.58 4.12 10.93
C HIS A 117 24.53 3.81 11.99
N SER A 118 24.44 4.64 13.04
CA SER A 118 23.39 4.51 14.07
C SER A 118 22.00 4.68 13.47
N GLN A 119 21.79 5.69 12.63
CA GLN A 119 20.49 5.92 11.99
C GLN A 119 20.09 4.78 11.07
N MET A 120 21.05 4.18 10.35
CA MET A 120 20.77 2.99 9.53
C MET A 120 20.34 1.79 10.38
N GLN A 121 20.97 1.59 11.55
CA GLN A 121 20.56 0.53 12.49
C GLN A 121 19.16 0.80 13.04
N ASP A 122 18.89 2.03 13.48
CA ASP A 122 17.59 2.43 14.02
C ASP A 122 16.46 2.28 12.98
N LEU A 123 16.70 2.62 11.71
CA LEU A 123 15.74 2.36 10.62
C LEU A 123 15.55 0.87 10.34
N GLY A 124 16.59 0.05 10.47
CA GLY A 124 16.49 -1.40 10.34
C GLY A 124 15.60 -2.01 11.42
N GLU A 125 15.77 -1.59 12.67
CA GLU A 125 14.90 -1.99 13.79
C GLU A 125 13.45 -1.52 13.58
N LEU A 126 13.27 -0.31 13.07
CA LEU A 126 11.95 0.23 12.75
C LEU A 126 11.28 -0.58 11.63
N LEU A 127 12.00 -0.93 10.58
CA LEU A 127 11.49 -1.76 9.49
C LEU A 127 11.04 -3.14 10.00
N GLU A 128 11.84 -3.78 10.86
CA GLU A 128 11.47 -5.07 11.45
C GLU A 128 10.14 -4.98 12.20
N LYS A 129 9.92 -3.92 12.99
CA LYS A 129 8.64 -3.70 13.67
C LYS A 129 7.49 -3.42 12.70
N GLN A 130 7.76 -2.73 11.58
CA GLN A 130 6.77 -2.52 10.52
C GLN A 130 6.40 -3.84 9.83
N LEU A 131 7.35 -4.77 9.65
CA LEU A 131 7.06 -6.13 9.17
C LEU A 131 6.24 -6.92 10.19
N MET A 132 6.56 -6.80 11.50
CA MET A 132 5.75 -7.40 12.57
C MET A 132 4.31 -6.91 12.58
N GLN A 133 4.08 -5.65 12.21
CA GLN A 133 2.74 -5.06 12.16
C GLN A 133 1.79 -5.88 11.30
N TRP A 134 2.28 -6.54 10.23
CA TRP A 134 1.46 -7.41 9.39
C TRP A 134 0.77 -8.54 10.18
N HIS A 135 1.46 -9.08 11.19
CA HIS A 135 0.94 -10.14 12.06
C HIS A 135 0.19 -9.60 13.28
N ASP A 136 0.49 -8.36 13.70
CA ASP A 136 -0.20 -7.66 14.78
C ASP A 136 -0.56 -6.21 14.36
N PRO A 137 -1.68 -6.02 13.64
CA PRO A 137 -2.07 -4.71 13.12
C PRO A 137 -2.32 -3.67 14.22
N LEU A 138 -2.62 -4.11 15.45
CA LEU A 138 -2.89 -3.24 16.60
C LEU A 138 -1.62 -2.50 17.09
N MET A 139 -0.42 -2.94 16.70
CA MET A 139 0.83 -2.22 16.99
C MET A 139 0.93 -0.84 16.33
N HIS A 140 0.02 -0.51 15.40
CA HIS A 140 0.10 0.71 14.61
C HIS A 140 0.19 2.01 15.45
N GLU A 141 -0.47 2.09 16.61
CA GLU A 141 -0.42 3.30 17.46
C GLU A 141 0.96 3.51 18.06
N ALA A 142 1.59 2.44 18.57
CA ALA A 142 2.93 2.50 19.13
C ALA A 142 3.95 2.88 18.04
N LEU A 143 3.85 2.25 16.87
CA LEU A 143 4.75 2.53 15.75
C LEU A 143 4.60 3.96 15.23
N ARG A 144 3.40 4.56 15.30
CA ARG A 144 3.20 5.95 14.87
C ARG A 144 4.05 6.93 15.68
N GLU A 145 4.20 6.71 16.98
CA GLU A 145 5.02 7.61 17.81
C GLU A 145 6.51 7.36 17.61
N GLU A 146 6.92 6.12 17.34
CA GLU A 146 8.31 5.77 17.02
C GLU A 146 8.77 6.31 15.64
N GLU A 147 7.85 6.39 14.68
CA GLU A 147 8.14 6.93 13.34
C GLU A 147 8.20 8.45 13.29
N TRP A 148 7.54 9.13 14.23
CA TRP A 148 7.40 10.58 14.18
C TRP A 148 8.74 11.32 14.06
N PRO A 149 9.81 10.98 14.80
CA PRO A 149 11.12 11.62 14.62
C PRO A 149 11.68 11.48 13.20
N TRP A 150 11.41 10.36 12.51
CA TRP A 150 11.85 10.14 11.13
C TRP A 150 11.07 10.98 10.14
N VAL A 151 9.75 11.04 10.30
CA VAL A 151 8.89 11.91 9.49
C VAL A 151 9.27 13.39 9.67
N ASP A 152 9.50 13.82 10.92
CA ASP A 152 9.83 15.19 11.24
C ASP A 152 11.24 15.58 10.77
N GLY A 153 12.20 14.67 10.89
CA GLY A 153 13.61 14.87 10.54
C GLY A 153 13.90 14.77 9.03
N PHE A 154 13.05 14.07 8.27
CA PHE A 154 13.22 13.81 6.84
C PHE A 154 11.94 14.14 6.05
N VAL A 155 11.38 15.31 6.30
CA VAL A 155 10.09 15.72 5.75
C VAL A 155 10.07 15.71 4.21
N GLU A 156 11.21 15.95 3.57
CA GLU A 156 11.39 15.94 2.13
C GLU A 156 11.19 14.54 1.51
N ALA A 157 11.26 13.47 2.31
CA ALA A 157 10.94 12.10 1.88
C ALA A 157 9.42 11.89 1.69
N MET A 158 8.59 12.64 2.43
CA MET A 158 7.14 12.38 2.53
C MET A 158 6.40 12.45 1.19
N PRO A 159 6.68 13.40 0.28
CA PRO A 159 5.99 13.45 -1.00
C PRO A 159 6.17 12.18 -1.83
N LEU A 160 7.39 11.63 -1.87
CA LEU A 160 7.68 10.40 -2.62
C LEU A 160 7.09 9.18 -1.91
N ALA A 161 7.24 9.08 -0.59
CA ALA A 161 6.66 7.98 0.20
C ALA A 161 5.13 7.94 0.04
N ASN A 162 4.46 9.09 0.13
CA ASN A 162 3.01 9.21 -0.08
C ASN A 162 2.61 8.86 -1.52
N ALA A 163 3.36 9.30 -2.53
CA ALA A 163 3.05 9.01 -3.93
C ALA A 163 3.17 7.51 -4.25
N LEU A 164 4.17 6.82 -3.67
CA LEU A 164 4.31 5.37 -3.79
C LEU A 164 3.16 4.64 -3.07
N SER A 165 2.82 5.07 -1.85
CA SER A 165 1.75 4.44 -1.05
C SER A 165 0.39 4.56 -1.72
N LEU A 166 0.04 5.76 -2.19
CA LEU A 166 -1.17 6.00 -2.99
C LEU A 166 -1.21 5.08 -4.21
N ALA A 167 -0.10 4.96 -4.94
CA ALA A 167 -0.02 4.09 -6.10
C ALA A 167 -0.21 2.61 -5.77
N MET A 168 0.33 2.14 -4.64
CA MET A 168 0.14 0.77 -4.15
C MET A 168 -1.31 0.52 -3.74
N ASP A 169 -1.93 1.45 -3.01
CA ASP A 169 -3.33 1.34 -2.56
C ASP A 169 -4.28 1.32 -3.76
N VAL A 170 -4.07 2.21 -4.74
CA VAL A 170 -4.86 2.24 -5.98
C VAL A 170 -4.68 0.96 -6.79
N PHE A 171 -3.47 0.40 -6.85
CA PHE A 171 -3.22 -0.88 -7.53
C PHE A 171 -3.94 -2.04 -6.84
N ALA A 172 -3.90 -2.11 -5.50
CA ALA A 172 -4.61 -3.13 -4.73
C ALA A 172 -6.14 -3.05 -4.96
N MET A 173 -6.72 -1.85 -4.97
CA MET A 173 -8.14 -1.69 -5.34
C MET A 173 -8.42 -2.15 -6.79
N CYS A 174 -7.53 -1.83 -7.73
CA CYS A 174 -7.66 -2.29 -9.12
C CYS A 174 -7.55 -3.82 -9.24
N HIS A 175 -6.76 -4.46 -8.37
CA HIS A 175 -6.63 -5.92 -8.28
C HIS A 175 -7.95 -6.57 -7.88
N GLU A 176 -8.61 -6.07 -6.84
CA GLU A 176 -9.92 -6.60 -6.45
C GLU A 176 -11.02 -6.34 -7.50
N ILE A 177 -10.97 -5.19 -8.17
CA ILE A 177 -11.85 -4.92 -9.33
C ILE A 177 -11.58 -5.91 -10.46
N ALA A 178 -10.33 -6.29 -10.70
CA ALA A 178 -9.96 -7.27 -11.72
C ALA A 178 -10.53 -8.65 -11.41
N HIS A 179 -10.54 -9.08 -10.14
CA HIS A 179 -11.19 -10.32 -9.73
C HIS A 179 -12.69 -10.35 -10.06
N HIS A 180 -13.40 -9.24 -9.84
CA HIS A 180 -14.80 -9.09 -10.26
C HIS A 180 -14.96 -9.14 -11.78
N HIS A 181 -14.12 -8.44 -12.51
CA HIS A 181 -14.18 -8.38 -13.97
C HIS A 181 -13.94 -9.74 -14.63
N LEU A 182 -12.99 -10.51 -14.09
CA LEU A 182 -12.60 -11.83 -14.58
C LEU A 182 -13.47 -12.96 -14.01
N LYS A 183 -14.39 -12.65 -13.08
CA LYS A 183 -15.27 -13.61 -12.39
C LYS A 183 -14.51 -14.68 -11.61
N HIS A 184 -13.36 -14.32 -11.06
CA HIS A 184 -12.54 -15.23 -10.26
C HIS A 184 -13.25 -15.67 -8.97
N LEU A 185 -14.23 -14.91 -8.48
CA LEU A 185 -15.01 -15.23 -7.29
C LEU A 185 -16.04 -16.35 -7.53
N ASP A 186 -16.35 -16.67 -8.79
CA ASP A 186 -17.37 -17.66 -9.16
C ASP A 186 -16.78 -19.07 -9.39
N VAL A 187 -15.47 -19.23 -9.20
CA VAL A 187 -14.71 -20.45 -9.50
C VAL A 187 -13.75 -20.81 -8.38
N ASP A 188 -13.24 -22.04 -8.38
CA ASP A 188 -12.23 -22.46 -7.41
C ASP A 188 -10.96 -21.61 -7.52
N MET A 189 -10.46 -21.13 -6.38
CA MET A 189 -9.28 -20.26 -6.33
C MET A 189 -8.04 -20.98 -6.87
N ALA A 190 -7.23 -20.25 -7.63
CA ALA A 190 -6.01 -20.75 -8.23
C ALA A 190 -4.96 -19.63 -8.33
N ILE A 191 -3.68 -19.99 -8.20
CA ILE A 191 -2.55 -19.06 -8.37
C ILE A 191 -2.64 -18.26 -9.67
N GLN A 192 -3.10 -18.89 -10.75
CA GLN A 192 -3.22 -18.25 -12.06
C GLN A 192 -4.23 -17.09 -12.05
N HIS A 193 -5.30 -17.18 -11.24
CA HIS A 193 -6.29 -16.12 -11.11
C HIS A 193 -5.67 -14.85 -10.51
N GLU A 194 -4.79 -15.00 -9.52
CA GLU A 194 -4.08 -13.86 -8.90
C GLU A 194 -3.15 -13.17 -9.92
N LEU A 195 -2.42 -13.95 -10.73
CA LEU A 195 -1.53 -13.41 -11.76
C LEU A 195 -2.30 -12.73 -12.91
N GLU A 196 -3.48 -13.25 -13.27
CA GLU A 196 -4.38 -12.64 -14.25
C GLU A 196 -4.99 -11.35 -13.72
N ALA A 197 -5.41 -11.35 -12.45
CA ALA A 197 -5.90 -10.17 -11.75
C ALA A 197 -4.80 -9.10 -11.64
N ASP A 198 -3.57 -9.45 -11.28
CA ASP A 198 -2.41 -8.54 -11.26
C ASP A 198 -2.19 -7.87 -12.60
N ALA A 199 -2.20 -8.66 -13.68
CA ALA A 199 -1.97 -8.12 -15.01
C ALA A 199 -3.10 -7.15 -15.41
N LEU A 200 -4.36 -7.54 -15.22
CA LEU A 200 -5.49 -6.68 -15.55
C LEU A 200 -5.54 -5.42 -14.65
N ALA A 201 -5.23 -5.55 -13.37
CA ALA A 201 -5.09 -4.44 -12.44
C ALA A 201 -4.04 -3.44 -12.89
N TYR A 202 -2.92 -3.92 -13.45
CA TYR A 202 -1.89 -3.05 -14.00
C TYR A 202 -2.37 -2.30 -15.25
N GLU A 203 -3.17 -2.94 -16.11
CA GLU A 203 -3.82 -2.24 -17.24
C GLU A 203 -4.80 -1.15 -16.73
N PHE A 204 -5.59 -1.44 -15.70
CA PHE A 204 -6.48 -0.45 -15.05
C PHE A 204 -5.68 0.70 -14.46
N PHE A 205 -4.58 0.39 -13.79
CA PHE A 205 -3.65 1.35 -13.21
C PHE A 205 -3.04 2.28 -14.27
N LEU A 206 -2.67 1.75 -15.44
CA LEU A 206 -2.20 2.55 -16.58
C LEU A 206 -3.30 3.49 -17.12
N ILE A 207 -4.56 3.03 -17.19
CA ILE A 207 -5.69 3.89 -17.60
C ILE A 207 -5.89 5.05 -16.61
N LEU A 208 -5.75 4.79 -15.30
CA LEU A 208 -5.80 5.85 -14.29
C LEU A 208 -4.67 6.86 -14.48
N GLN A 209 -3.45 6.39 -14.72
CA GLN A 209 -2.29 7.24 -14.97
C GLN A 209 -2.49 8.12 -16.21
N GLU A 210 -3.00 7.56 -17.31
CA GLU A 210 -3.31 8.32 -18.53
C GLU A 210 -4.41 9.38 -18.33
N LYS A 211 -5.27 9.18 -17.31
CA LYS A 211 -6.38 10.08 -16.96
C LYS A 211 -6.09 10.96 -15.75
N ALA A 212 -4.87 10.99 -15.22
CA ALA A 212 -4.54 11.66 -13.96
C ALA A 212 -5.01 13.13 -13.87
N ASP A 213 -4.98 13.87 -14.98
CA ASP A 213 -5.44 15.27 -15.05
C ASP A 213 -6.94 15.45 -14.77
N ARG A 214 -7.73 14.37 -14.89
CA ARG A 214 -9.19 14.36 -14.65
C ARG A 214 -9.55 13.83 -13.26
N LEU A 215 -8.57 13.30 -12.53
CA LEU A 215 -8.75 12.77 -11.19
C LEU A 215 -8.44 13.86 -10.16
N GLN A 216 -8.97 13.73 -8.96
CA GLN A 216 -8.76 14.72 -7.90
C GLN A 216 -7.75 14.23 -6.86
N TYR A 217 -7.89 12.97 -6.45
CA TYR A 217 -7.18 12.32 -5.36
C TYR A 217 -6.25 11.21 -5.85
N ALA A 218 -6.74 10.27 -6.66
CA ALA A 218 -5.94 9.13 -7.16
C ALA A 218 -5.05 9.51 -8.36
N LYS A 219 -4.22 10.56 -8.22
CA LYS A 219 -3.36 11.05 -9.28
C LYS A 219 -2.05 10.28 -9.33
N LEU A 220 -1.86 9.50 -10.39
CA LEU A 220 -0.65 8.70 -10.61
C LEU A 220 0.33 9.44 -11.53
N ASP A 221 1.54 9.72 -11.06
CA ASP A 221 2.65 10.19 -11.90
C ASP A 221 3.32 9.00 -12.61
N ALA A 222 3.82 9.21 -13.83
CA ALA A 222 4.51 8.18 -14.59
C ALA A 222 5.77 7.63 -13.88
N LYS A 223 6.35 8.37 -12.94
CA LYS A 223 7.50 7.95 -12.12
C LYS A 223 7.14 6.85 -11.12
N VAL A 224 5.91 6.81 -10.63
CA VAL A 224 5.46 5.80 -9.63
C VAL A 224 4.81 4.57 -10.26
N LEU A 225 4.95 4.39 -11.58
CA LEU A 225 4.46 3.17 -12.26
C LEU A 225 5.12 1.88 -11.74
N VAL A 226 6.22 1.99 -11.02
CA VAL A 226 6.95 0.87 -10.41
C VAL A 226 6.37 0.43 -9.07
N ALA A 227 5.47 1.21 -8.47
CA ALA A 227 4.92 0.96 -7.15
C ALA A 227 4.27 -0.44 -6.99
N PRO A 228 3.51 -0.98 -7.96
CA PRO A 228 3.00 -2.36 -7.86
C PRO A 228 4.11 -3.41 -7.72
N CYS A 229 5.23 -3.25 -8.44
CA CYS A 229 6.37 -4.18 -8.33
C CYS A 229 7.12 -4.01 -7.01
N LEU A 230 7.23 -2.79 -6.49
CA LEU A 230 7.79 -2.52 -5.17
C LEU A 230 6.92 -3.13 -4.06
N SER A 231 5.59 -3.03 -4.15
CA SER A 231 4.66 -3.63 -3.18
C SER A 231 4.89 -5.14 -3.08
N PHE A 232 5.02 -5.85 -4.21
CA PHE A 232 5.37 -7.27 -4.19
C PHE A 232 6.80 -7.56 -3.70
N GLY A 233 7.71 -6.59 -3.79
CA GLY A 233 9.00 -6.65 -3.11
C GLY A 233 8.86 -6.57 -1.58
N TYR A 234 7.91 -5.78 -1.07
CA TYR A 234 7.62 -5.69 0.37
C TYR A 234 7.01 -6.99 0.88
N VAL A 235 6.08 -7.56 0.11
CA VAL A 235 5.49 -8.87 0.41
C VAL A 235 6.57 -9.98 0.39
N ASP A 236 7.47 -10.00 -0.58
CA ASP A 236 8.61 -10.94 -0.59
C ASP A 236 9.50 -10.77 0.65
N LEU A 237 9.85 -9.53 1.02
CA LEU A 237 10.64 -9.27 2.22
C LEU A 237 9.93 -9.79 3.48
N LEU A 238 8.63 -9.54 3.60
CA LEU A 238 7.78 -10.03 4.69
C LEU A 238 7.72 -11.57 4.72
N GLU A 239 7.51 -12.23 3.58
CA GLU A 239 7.47 -13.69 3.45
C GLU A 239 8.79 -14.32 3.94
N ARG A 240 9.93 -13.77 3.49
CA ARG A 240 11.26 -14.26 3.86
C ARG A 240 11.58 -13.99 5.33
N TRP A 241 11.26 -12.80 5.84
CA TRP A 241 11.42 -12.46 7.26
C TRP A 241 10.56 -13.38 8.15
N SER A 242 9.29 -13.59 7.80
CA SER A 242 8.37 -14.45 8.54
C SER A 242 8.86 -15.91 8.57
N ALA A 243 9.42 -16.40 7.45
CA ALA A 243 10.03 -17.72 7.36
C ALA A 243 11.22 -17.88 8.32
N GLN A 244 12.08 -16.85 8.43
CA GLN A 244 13.24 -16.84 9.35
C GLN A 244 12.81 -16.88 10.82
N GLN A 245 11.73 -16.19 11.20
CA GLN A 245 11.22 -16.15 12.58
C GLN A 245 10.59 -17.49 13.03
N GLY A 246 10.73 -18.57 12.26
CA GLY A 246 10.10 -19.87 12.54
C GLY A 246 8.65 -19.96 12.05
N GLY A 247 8.18 -18.96 11.31
CA GLY A 247 6.82 -18.84 10.80
C GLY A 247 6.51 -19.63 9.53
N LEU A 248 7.37 -20.55 9.07
CA LEU A 248 7.04 -21.44 7.94
C LEU A 248 5.91 -22.43 8.25
N GLN A 249 5.42 -22.52 9.50
CA GLN A 249 4.12 -23.16 9.80
C GLN A 249 2.92 -22.21 9.62
N GLN A 250 3.13 -20.92 9.29
CA GLN A 250 2.11 -19.88 9.20
C GLN A 250 2.13 -19.04 7.91
N VAL A 251 3.12 -19.19 7.03
CA VAL A 251 2.95 -18.85 5.61
C VAL A 251 2.67 -20.18 4.92
N PRO A 252 1.40 -20.63 4.79
CA PRO A 252 1.14 -21.75 3.91
C PRO A 252 1.81 -21.42 2.57
N GLU A 253 2.47 -22.40 1.95
CA GLU A 253 2.46 -22.40 0.49
C GLU A 253 0.99 -22.37 0.11
N SER A 254 0.46 -21.16 -0.05
CA SER A 254 -0.93 -20.99 -0.35
C SER A 254 -1.09 -21.61 -1.72
N LEU A 255 -1.81 -22.73 -1.78
CA LEU A 255 -2.14 -23.38 -3.05
C LEU A 255 -2.88 -22.41 -3.98
N THR A 256 -3.33 -21.26 -3.46
CA THR A 256 -4.15 -20.27 -4.14
C THR A 256 -3.48 -18.90 -4.30
N HIS A 257 -2.47 -18.53 -3.50
CA HIS A 257 -1.79 -17.22 -3.60
C HIS A 257 -0.31 -17.36 -3.99
N PRO A 258 0.14 -16.78 -5.13
CA PRO A 258 1.54 -16.77 -5.51
C PRO A 258 2.39 -15.91 -4.58
N ARG A 259 3.66 -16.31 -4.40
CA ARG A 259 4.65 -15.53 -3.64
C ARG A 259 4.85 -14.14 -4.22
N GLY A 260 5.23 -13.17 -3.38
CA GLY A 260 5.59 -11.82 -3.80
C GLY A 260 6.61 -11.79 -4.93
N THR A 261 7.64 -12.64 -4.87
CA THR A 261 8.66 -12.76 -5.94
C THR A 261 8.07 -13.16 -7.30
N GLN A 262 7.12 -14.09 -7.31
CA GLN A 262 6.47 -14.57 -8.53
C GLN A 262 5.58 -13.48 -9.13
N ARG A 263 4.77 -12.81 -8.31
CA ARG A 263 3.91 -11.68 -8.74
C ARG A 263 4.73 -10.52 -9.29
N ARG A 264 5.79 -10.12 -8.56
CA ARG A 264 6.75 -9.08 -8.98
C ARG A 264 7.35 -9.41 -10.34
N LYS A 265 7.88 -10.63 -10.51
CA LYS A 265 8.48 -11.06 -11.78
C LYS A 265 7.48 -11.01 -12.94
N ALA A 266 6.26 -11.52 -12.73
CA ALA A 266 5.23 -11.54 -13.77
C ALA A 266 4.86 -10.13 -14.24
N LEU A 267 4.71 -9.17 -13.32
CA LEU A 267 4.47 -7.78 -13.67
C LEU A 267 5.67 -7.14 -14.37
N MET A 268 6.89 -7.35 -13.89
CA MET A 268 8.10 -6.80 -14.52
C MET A 268 8.28 -7.30 -15.96
N ASP A 269 8.17 -8.60 -16.18
CA ASP A 269 8.31 -9.21 -17.52
C ASP A 269 7.32 -8.58 -18.51
N ARG A 270 6.10 -8.30 -18.06
CA ARG A 270 5.03 -7.76 -18.90
C ARG A 270 5.09 -6.26 -19.07
N TYR A 271 5.37 -5.48 -18.01
CA TYR A 271 5.14 -4.04 -17.99
C TYR A 271 6.38 -3.19 -17.81
N ALA A 272 7.55 -3.75 -17.48
CA ALA A 272 8.75 -2.94 -17.29
C ALA A 272 9.08 -2.09 -18.53
N HIS A 273 8.75 -2.57 -19.74
CA HIS A 273 8.91 -1.80 -20.99
C HIS A 273 8.11 -0.48 -21.04
N ARG A 274 7.07 -0.33 -20.22
CA ARG A 274 6.24 0.88 -20.10
C ARG A 274 6.85 1.94 -19.18
N TRP A 275 7.86 1.58 -18.38
CA TRP A 275 8.46 2.49 -17.41
C TRP A 275 9.38 3.51 -18.09
N SER A 276 9.19 4.77 -17.70
CA SER A 276 10.13 5.85 -18.05
C SER A 276 11.52 5.57 -17.44
N ALA A 277 12.55 6.25 -17.95
CA ALA A 277 13.90 6.12 -17.40
C ALA A 277 13.95 6.44 -15.89
N GLY A 278 13.29 7.53 -15.47
CA GLY A 278 13.24 7.91 -14.05
C GLY A 278 12.45 6.93 -13.18
N ALA A 279 11.41 6.29 -13.73
CA ALA A 279 10.69 5.23 -13.01
C ALA A 279 11.58 4.00 -12.78
N ARG A 280 12.37 3.60 -13.80
CA ARG A 280 13.34 2.50 -13.69
C ARG A 280 14.42 2.80 -12.66
N GLU A 281 15.02 3.98 -12.72
CA GLU A 281 16.03 4.42 -11.75
C GLU A 281 15.47 4.41 -10.33
N LEU A 282 14.25 4.92 -10.13
CA LEU A 282 13.56 4.86 -8.84
C LEU A 282 13.37 3.42 -8.36
N TYR A 283 12.95 2.51 -9.24
CA TYR A 283 12.81 1.09 -8.90
C TYR A 283 14.14 0.47 -8.51
N ASP A 284 15.18 0.68 -9.32
CA ASP A 284 16.50 0.08 -9.09
C ASP A 284 17.07 0.50 -7.73
N VAL A 285 16.99 1.80 -7.40
CA VAL A 285 17.44 2.34 -6.10
C VAL A 285 16.64 1.74 -4.95
N LEU A 286 15.30 1.82 -4.99
CA LEU A 286 14.47 1.33 -3.89
C LEU A 286 14.55 -0.20 -3.73
N ASN A 287 14.69 -0.94 -4.83
CA ASN A 287 14.87 -2.38 -4.80
C ASN A 287 16.25 -2.75 -4.22
N GLU A 288 17.31 -2.03 -4.54
CA GLU A 288 18.62 -2.22 -3.90
C GLU A 288 18.53 -2.01 -2.38
N CYS A 289 17.83 -0.96 -1.94
CA CYS A 289 17.60 -0.72 -0.52
C CYS A 289 16.82 -1.85 0.17
N LEU A 290 15.81 -2.43 -0.49
CA LEU A 290 15.11 -3.61 0.03
C LEU A 290 16.07 -4.78 0.25
N GLU A 291 17.00 -5.01 -0.69
CA GLU A 291 18.00 -6.07 -0.55
C GLU A 291 19.04 -5.75 0.53
N ASP A 292 19.42 -4.49 0.72
CA ASP A 292 20.26 -4.06 1.84
C ASP A 292 19.59 -4.31 3.19
N PHE A 293 18.30 -3.98 3.33
CA PHE A 293 17.53 -4.29 4.53
C PHE A 293 17.44 -5.80 4.76
N SER A 294 17.16 -6.58 3.72
CA SER A 294 17.17 -8.04 3.79
C SER A 294 18.51 -8.55 4.34
N ARG A 295 19.64 -8.03 3.85
CA ARG A 295 20.98 -8.39 4.34
C ARG A 295 21.18 -7.96 5.80
N GLY A 296 20.79 -6.74 6.15
CA GLY A 296 20.93 -6.18 7.49
C GLY A 296 20.15 -6.96 8.56
N LEU A 297 18.97 -7.46 8.20
CA LEU A 297 18.12 -8.29 9.05
C LEU A 297 18.53 -9.78 9.05
N GLY A 298 19.56 -10.16 8.29
CA GLY A 298 20.00 -11.54 8.16
C GLY A 298 19.02 -12.46 7.41
N ILE A 299 18.11 -11.87 6.63
CA ILE A 299 17.09 -12.58 5.86
C ILE A 299 17.73 -13.24 4.65
N ALA A 300 17.72 -14.58 4.65
CA ALA A 300 18.26 -15.38 3.56
C ALA A 300 17.40 -15.23 2.29
N HIS A 301 18.05 -15.27 1.12
CA HIS A 301 17.33 -15.42 -0.15
C HIS A 301 16.71 -16.81 -0.22
N ILE A 302 15.38 -16.85 -0.31
CA ILE A 302 14.64 -18.07 -0.63
C ILE A 302 14.52 -18.09 -2.16
N GLY A 303 15.24 -19.02 -2.78
CA GLY A 303 15.21 -19.22 -4.24
C GLY A 303 13.88 -19.75 -4.75
#